data_AF-A0A9D7WR83-F1
#
_entry.id   AF-A0A9D7WR83-F1
#
_cell.length_a   1.000
_cell.length_b   1.000
_cell.length_c   1.000
_cell.angle_alpha   90.00
_cell.angle_beta   90.00
_cell.angle_gamma   90.00
#
_symmetry.space_group_name_H-M   'P 1'
#
loop_
_entity.id
_entity.type
_entity.pdbx_description
1 polymer ?
#
loop_
_entity_poly.entity_id
_entity_poly.type
_entity_poly.pdbx_seq_one_letter_code
_entity_poly.pdbx_strand_id
1 'polypeptide(L)'
;MTKTIAIIGGGVIGAGWLARFLLNGWDVSFYDPDPEAERKIRDVLVNARHALPMLYETSLPVEGNMRLCNTIAQAVQNASYIQESVPERLQLKQKVFAEIQANCPEDAVLASSTSGFKPSELQEGSPRPEQIMVCHPFNPVYLLPLIELVPSPITGPSQIAAAKETLLKVGLFPLHIRKEIDAHIADRLLEAVWREGLWLIKDGIANTEEIDNAIRYGFGLRWAQMGLFETYRIAGGEAGMAHFLSQFGPALKWPWTKLTDVPELTEELVEKIASQSDAQSGAMTIRALERLRDNNLVAMMRALKQQGSAAGQLIKAHEKTISLPAKAARAFRTISRIIPIDWTDYNGHMNESRYGQVFSDAADSFLASIGMNETYVAGGYSYFTAETAIKYMQETHAGDAVIVETEVMMADGKKLKLAHQMKRADDNRLLASCEQFLLHVSLVTRKSCAPLSPVAEALALL
;
A
#
# COMPACT_ATOMS: atom_id res chain seq x y z
N MET A 1 7.52 -17.36 -16.71
CA MET A 1 8.78 -16.61 -16.59
C MET A 1 8.63 -15.63 -15.45
N THR A 2 9.56 -15.60 -14.50
CA THR A 2 9.56 -14.59 -13.43
C THR A 2 9.78 -13.21 -14.05
N LYS A 3 9.06 -12.19 -13.57
CA LYS A 3 9.19 -10.83 -14.09
C LYS A 3 10.32 -10.15 -13.33
N THR A 4 11.30 -9.63 -14.06
CA THR A 4 12.47 -8.94 -13.49
C THR A 4 12.32 -7.43 -13.68
N ILE A 5 12.52 -6.66 -12.59
CA ILE A 5 12.67 -5.20 -12.60
C ILE A 5 14.12 -4.85 -12.30
N ALA A 6 14.61 -3.76 -12.89
CA ALA A 6 15.88 -3.16 -12.49
C ALA A 6 15.64 -1.88 -11.67
N ILE A 7 16.38 -1.73 -10.57
CA ILE A 7 16.40 -0.52 -9.75
C ILE A 7 17.81 0.10 -9.81
N ILE A 8 17.91 1.35 -10.25
CA ILE A 8 19.18 2.07 -10.37
C ILE A 8 19.21 3.20 -9.33
N GLY A 9 19.98 3.02 -8.27
CA GLY A 9 20.00 3.87 -7.07
C GLY A 9 19.22 3.23 -5.91
N GLY A 10 19.90 3.03 -4.78
CA GLY A 10 19.49 2.32 -3.56
C GLY A 10 19.34 3.22 -2.35
N GLY A 11 19.13 4.51 -2.57
CA GLY A 11 18.68 5.45 -1.55
C GLY A 11 17.26 5.13 -1.05
N VAL A 12 16.67 6.03 -0.27
CA VAL A 12 15.35 5.84 0.36
C VAL A 12 14.26 5.43 -0.64
N ILE A 13 14.16 6.14 -1.77
CA ILE A 13 13.14 5.89 -2.80
C ILE A 13 13.39 4.59 -3.55
N GLY A 14 14.62 4.36 -4.03
CA GLY A 14 14.97 3.14 -4.76
C GLY A 14 14.84 1.87 -3.91
N ALA A 15 15.26 1.92 -2.64
CA ALA A 15 15.02 0.85 -1.69
C ALA A 15 13.52 0.59 -1.44
N GLY A 16 12.70 1.65 -1.46
CA GLY A 16 11.25 1.54 -1.35
C GLY A 16 10.61 0.86 -2.57
N TRP A 17 11.05 1.21 -3.80
CA TRP A 17 10.65 0.52 -5.02
C TRP A 17 11.06 -0.96 -5.00
N LEU A 18 12.32 -1.23 -4.66
CA LEU A 18 12.84 -2.58 -4.50
C LEU A 18 11.97 -3.39 -3.55
N ALA A 19 11.70 -2.88 -2.35
CA ALA A 19 10.86 -3.54 -1.37
C ALA A 19 9.44 -3.81 -1.91
N ARG A 20 8.83 -2.85 -2.62
CA ARG A 20 7.49 -3.03 -3.18
C ARG A 20 7.43 -4.17 -4.19
N PHE A 21 8.34 -4.23 -5.14
CA PHE A 21 8.36 -5.27 -6.17
C PHE A 21 8.75 -6.63 -5.60
N LEU A 22 9.80 -6.66 -4.76
CA LEU A 22 10.32 -7.89 -4.16
C LEU A 22 9.24 -8.61 -3.33
N LEU A 23 8.52 -7.88 -2.47
CA LEU A 23 7.44 -8.42 -1.64
C LEU A 23 6.18 -8.81 -2.42
N ASN A 24 6.07 -8.42 -3.70
CA ASN A 24 5.02 -8.87 -4.61
C ASN A 24 5.47 -10.00 -5.54
N GLY A 25 6.60 -10.64 -5.23
CA GLY A 25 7.09 -11.84 -5.93
C GLY A 25 7.81 -11.56 -7.25
N TRP A 26 8.29 -10.33 -7.45
CA TRP A 26 9.12 -9.99 -8.62
C TRP A 26 10.59 -10.14 -8.28
N ASP A 27 11.37 -10.63 -9.23
CA ASP A 27 12.82 -10.62 -9.12
C ASP A 27 13.32 -9.18 -9.33
N VAL A 28 14.24 -8.74 -8.49
CA VAL A 28 14.79 -7.37 -8.55
C VAL A 28 16.29 -7.43 -8.77
N SER A 29 16.73 -6.88 -9.90
CA SER A 29 18.14 -6.58 -10.13
C SER A 29 18.41 -5.14 -9.69
N PHE A 30 19.49 -4.91 -8.95
CA PHE A 30 19.73 -3.64 -8.31
C PHE A 30 21.19 -3.21 -8.46
N TYR A 31 21.42 -1.94 -8.76
CA TYR A 31 22.75 -1.32 -8.78
C TYR A 31 22.76 0.02 -8.05
N ASP A 32 23.78 0.24 -7.23
CA ASP A 32 24.15 1.54 -6.67
C ASP A 32 25.68 1.57 -6.48
N PRO A 33 26.36 2.69 -6.82
CA PRO A 33 27.80 2.83 -6.60
C PRO A 33 28.22 2.96 -5.13
N ASP A 34 27.29 3.26 -4.21
CA ASP A 34 27.55 3.41 -2.78
C ASP A 34 27.77 2.05 -2.10
N PRO A 35 28.94 1.80 -1.46
CA PRO A 35 29.19 0.56 -0.75
C PRO A 35 28.21 0.29 0.39
N GLU A 36 27.53 1.31 0.93
CA GLU A 36 26.54 1.17 2.00
C GLU A 36 25.12 0.87 1.50
N ALA A 37 24.90 0.76 0.19
CA ALA A 37 23.57 0.63 -0.37
C ALA A 37 22.85 -0.65 0.07
N GLU A 38 23.56 -1.78 0.19
CA GLU A 38 22.97 -3.03 0.68
C GLU A 38 22.45 -2.89 2.12
N ARG A 39 23.22 -2.22 2.99
CA ARG A 39 22.80 -1.94 4.37
C ARG A 39 21.55 -1.06 4.40
N LYS A 40 21.53 0.02 3.60
CA LYS A 40 20.38 0.93 3.51
C LYS A 40 19.11 0.23 3.01
N ILE A 41 19.24 -0.62 1.99
CA ILE A 41 18.14 -1.45 1.48
C ILE A 41 17.63 -2.41 2.55
N ARG A 42 18.54 -3.06 3.27
CA ARG A 42 18.18 -3.99 4.35
C ARG A 42 17.35 -3.30 5.44
N ASP A 43 17.73 -2.09 5.85
CA ASP A 43 16.95 -1.30 6.82
C ASP A 43 15.53 -1.03 6.32
N VAL A 44 15.37 -0.62 5.05
CA VAL A 44 14.06 -0.37 4.44
C VAL A 44 13.24 -1.65 4.33
N LEU A 45 13.86 -2.77 3.93
CA LEU A 45 13.21 -4.07 3.83
C LEU A 45 12.69 -4.57 5.18
N VAL A 46 13.41 -4.34 6.27
CA VAL A 46 12.94 -4.68 7.63
C VAL A 46 11.64 -3.93 7.95
N ASN A 47 11.55 -2.65 7.59
CA ASN A 47 10.34 -1.87 7.82
C ASN A 47 9.20 -2.34 6.89
N ALA A 48 9.50 -2.55 5.61
CA ALA A 48 8.54 -2.97 4.59
C ALA A 48 7.95 -4.37 4.82
N ARG A 49 8.77 -5.36 5.19
CA ARG A 49 8.32 -6.73 5.52
C ARG A 49 7.38 -6.78 6.71
N HIS A 50 7.52 -5.84 7.64
CA HIS A 50 6.58 -5.70 8.75
C HIS A 50 5.30 -4.99 8.30
N ALA A 51 5.39 -3.85 7.61
CA ALA A 51 4.22 -3.01 7.38
C ALA A 51 3.35 -3.43 6.19
N LEU A 52 3.95 -3.72 5.02
CA LEU A 52 3.19 -3.97 3.79
C LEU A 52 2.25 -5.19 3.89
N PRO A 53 2.69 -6.36 4.38
CA PRO A 53 1.81 -7.51 4.51
C PRO A 53 0.59 -7.28 5.42
N MET A 54 0.69 -6.40 6.42
CA MET A 54 -0.42 -6.11 7.34
C MET A 54 -1.63 -5.47 6.64
N LEU A 55 -1.47 -4.88 5.46
CA LEU A 55 -2.60 -4.31 4.70
C LEU A 55 -3.59 -5.37 4.22
N TYR A 56 -3.18 -6.63 4.13
CA TYR A 56 -3.93 -7.70 3.48
C TYR A 56 -4.51 -8.70 4.51
N GLU A 57 -5.62 -9.34 4.14
CA GLU A 57 -6.19 -10.49 4.88
C GLU A 57 -5.64 -11.83 4.37
N THR A 58 -4.77 -11.80 3.36
CA THR A 58 -4.02 -12.94 2.82
C THR A 58 -2.52 -12.66 2.87
N SER A 59 -1.71 -13.70 2.84
CA SER A 59 -0.27 -13.60 2.60
C SER A 59 -0.02 -12.99 1.23
N LEU A 60 0.99 -12.12 1.17
CA LEU A 60 1.58 -11.71 -0.11
C LEU A 60 2.15 -12.93 -0.85
N PRO A 61 2.37 -12.82 -2.18
CA PRO A 61 3.12 -13.82 -2.92
C PRO A 61 4.47 -14.14 -2.29
N VAL A 62 5.02 -15.30 -2.61
CA VAL A 62 6.39 -15.65 -2.23
C VAL A 62 7.33 -14.54 -2.69
N GLU A 63 8.15 -14.04 -1.77
CA GLU A 63 9.11 -12.96 -2.04
C GLU A 63 10.03 -13.35 -3.21
N GLY A 64 10.27 -12.40 -4.13
CA GLY A 64 11.16 -12.62 -5.26
C GLY A 64 12.64 -12.64 -4.87
N ASN A 65 13.53 -12.81 -5.85
CA ASN A 65 14.97 -12.81 -5.61
C ASN A 65 15.56 -11.43 -5.83
N MET A 66 16.36 -10.97 -4.88
CA MET A 66 17.15 -9.75 -5.01
C MET A 66 18.56 -10.09 -5.51
N ARG A 67 19.00 -9.43 -6.59
CA ARG A 67 20.36 -9.54 -7.13
C ARG A 67 21.04 -8.17 -7.10
N LEU A 68 22.10 -8.06 -6.30
CA LEU A 68 23.03 -6.93 -6.37
C LEU A 68 23.93 -7.11 -7.59
N CYS A 69 23.99 -6.07 -8.42
CA CYS A 69 24.80 -6.01 -9.63
C CYS A 69 25.97 -5.06 -9.42
N ASN A 70 27.09 -5.31 -10.11
CA ASN A 70 28.29 -4.47 -10.02
C ASN A 70 28.30 -3.34 -11.05
N THR A 71 27.38 -3.35 -12.02
CA THR A 71 27.23 -2.32 -13.05
C THR A 71 25.77 -2.14 -13.44
N ILE A 72 25.43 -0.99 -14.02
CA ILE A 72 24.10 -0.74 -14.60
C ILE A 72 23.79 -1.77 -15.69
N ALA A 73 24.77 -2.04 -16.56
CA ALA A 73 24.63 -3.02 -17.64
C ALA A 73 24.14 -4.39 -17.15
N GLN A 74 24.71 -4.90 -16.05
CA GLN A 74 24.29 -6.17 -15.45
C GLN A 74 22.87 -6.10 -14.89
N ALA A 75 22.46 -4.97 -14.32
CA ALA A 75 21.15 -4.81 -13.69
C ALA A 75 20.01 -4.77 -14.73
N VAL A 76 20.24 -4.15 -15.89
CA VAL A 76 19.16 -3.84 -16.84
C VAL A 76 18.98 -4.87 -17.96
N GLN A 77 19.93 -5.78 -18.16
CA GLN A 77 20.00 -6.68 -19.33
C GLN A 77 18.71 -7.47 -19.62
N ASN A 78 18.00 -7.89 -18.56
CA ASN A 78 16.78 -8.71 -18.67
C ASN A 78 15.54 -8.03 -18.04
N ALA A 79 15.60 -6.72 -17.78
CA ALA A 79 14.54 -6.00 -17.11
C ALA A 79 13.58 -5.37 -18.12
N SER A 80 12.29 -5.68 -18.02
CA SER A 80 11.24 -5.07 -18.85
C SER A 80 10.77 -3.72 -18.31
N TYR A 81 11.06 -3.44 -17.04
CA TYR A 81 10.80 -2.17 -16.38
C TYR A 81 12.07 -1.78 -15.60
N ILE A 82 12.52 -0.54 -15.76
CA ILE A 82 13.73 -0.03 -15.12
C ILE A 82 13.35 1.26 -14.41
N GLN A 83 13.56 1.28 -13.10
CA GLN A 83 13.30 2.44 -12.24
C GLN A 83 14.62 3.11 -11.86
N GLU A 84 14.80 4.33 -12.35
CA GLU A 84 15.88 5.22 -11.96
C GLU A 84 15.49 6.01 -10.71
N SER A 85 16.35 5.98 -9.69
CA SER A 85 16.21 6.67 -8.40
C SER A 85 17.56 7.23 -7.91
N VAL A 86 18.41 7.67 -8.84
CA VAL A 86 19.68 8.37 -8.55
C VAL A 86 19.43 9.81 -8.10
N PRO A 87 20.44 10.50 -7.52
CA PRO A 87 20.28 11.86 -7.02
C PRO A 87 19.66 12.85 -8.02
N GLU A 88 18.99 13.88 -7.49
CA GLU A 88 18.24 14.88 -8.25
C GLU A 88 19.17 15.88 -8.98
N ARG A 89 19.90 15.37 -9.99
CA ARG A 89 20.80 16.13 -10.86
C ARG A 89 20.54 15.74 -12.31
N LEU A 90 20.04 16.68 -13.12
CA LEU A 90 19.57 16.41 -14.48
C LEU A 90 20.62 15.70 -15.35
N GLN A 91 21.84 16.23 -15.39
CA GLN A 91 22.92 15.68 -16.22
C GLN A 91 23.33 14.26 -15.79
N LEU A 92 23.25 13.97 -14.49
CA LEU A 92 23.51 12.62 -13.98
C LEU A 92 22.42 11.65 -14.45
N LYS A 93 21.15 12.03 -14.34
CA LYS A 93 20.02 11.20 -14.80
C LYS A 93 20.07 10.93 -16.29
N GLN A 94 20.35 11.96 -17.12
CA GLN A 94 20.54 11.81 -18.57
C GLN A 94 21.67 10.82 -18.89
N LYS A 95 22.82 10.93 -18.21
CA LYS A 95 23.95 10.00 -18.37
C LYS A 95 23.56 8.57 -17.99
N VAL A 96 22.85 8.40 -16.87
CA VAL A 96 22.36 7.10 -16.40
C VAL A 96 21.37 6.49 -17.41
N PHE A 97 20.43 7.26 -17.95
CA PHE A 97 19.52 6.78 -18.99
C PHE A 97 20.24 6.34 -20.26
N ALA A 98 21.26 7.06 -20.70
CA ALA A 98 22.07 6.64 -21.84
C ALA A 98 22.79 5.30 -21.59
N GLU A 99 23.36 5.10 -20.39
CA GLU A 99 23.98 3.83 -19.99
C GLU A 99 22.97 2.68 -19.88
N ILE A 100 21.78 2.96 -19.35
CA ILE A 100 20.67 2.00 -19.30
C ILE A 100 20.29 1.58 -20.73
N GLN A 101 20.06 2.53 -21.64
CA GLN A 101 19.61 2.25 -23.01
C GLN A 101 20.62 1.47 -23.85
N ALA A 102 21.91 1.64 -23.56
CA ALA A 102 22.96 0.86 -24.20
C ALA A 102 22.91 -0.64 -23.84
N ASN A 103 22.22 -1.03 -22.77
CA ASN A 103 22.25 -2.38 -22.22
C ASN A 103 20.88 -3.02 -21.96
N CYS A 104 19.78 -2.25 -21.98
CA CYS A 104 18.43 -2.76 -21.75
C CYS A 104 17.74 -3.24 -23.04
N PRO A 105 16.69 -4.08 -22.92
CA PRO A 105 15.80 -4.39 -24.04
C PRO A 105 15.23 -3.13 -24.72
N GLU A 106 15.02 -3.20 -26.04
CA GLU A 106 14.51 -2.06 -26.84
C GLU A 106 13.07 -1.67 -26.50
N ASP A 107 12.31 -2.58 -25.89
CA ASP A 107 10.92 -2.38 -25.49
C ASP A 107 10.76 -2.11 -23.99
N ALA A 108 11.86 -2.04 -23.22
CA ALA A 108 11.80 -1.78 -21.79
C ALA A 108 11.21 -0.41 -21.46
N VAL A 109 10.42 -0.34 -20.38
CA VAL A 109 9.94 0.92 -19.80
C VAL A 109 11.05 1.52 -18.95
N LEU A 110 11.41 2.78 -19.21
CA LEU A 110 12.38 3.54 -18.41
C LEU A 110 11.64 4.61 -17.60
N ALA A 111 11.60 4.44 -16.29
CA ALA A 111 10.91 5.32 -15.37
C ALA A 111 11.88 6.08 -14.46
N SER A 112 11.74 7.39 -14.34
CA SER A 112 12.45 8.19 -13.33
C SER A 112 11.57 8.39 -12.08
N SER A 113 12.19 8.36 -10.91
CA SER A 113 11.57 8.78 -9.63
C SER A 113 11.69 10.27 -9.35
N THR A 114 12.14 11.10 -10.32
CA THR A 114 12.31 12.55 -10.13
C THR A 114 11.03 13.22 -9.61
N SER A 115 11.21 14.09 -8.63
CA SER A 115 10.14 14.91 -8.04
C SER A 115 9.97 16.23 -8.78
N GLY A 116 10.97 16.67 -9.57
CA GLY A 116 10.97 17.99 -10.19
C GLY A 116 10.97 18.02 -11.72
N PHE A 117 11.83 17.21 -12.36
CA PHE A 117 12.12 17.35 -13.79
C PHE A 117 10.98 16.84 -14.68
N LYS A 118 10.77 17.52 -15.80
CA LYS A 118 9.87 17.06 -16.85
C LYS A 118 10.48 15.86 -17.59
N PRO A 119 9.67 14.90 -18.03
CA PRO A 119 10.10 13.85 -18.95
C PRO A 119 10.90 14.38 -20.14
N SER A 120 10.47 15.47 -20.77
CA SER A 120 11.20 16.07 -21.90
C SER A 120 12.64 16.49 -21.59
N GLU A 121 12.91 16.97 -20.38
CA GLU A 121 14.27 17.32 -19.94
C GLU A 121 15.14 16.07 -19.77
N LEU A 122 14.57 14.99 -19.21
CA LEU A 122 15.26 13.71 -19.06
C LEU A 122 15.58 13.03 -20.41
N GLN A 123 14.78 13.33 -21.43
CA GLN A 123 14.87 12.77 -22.77
C GLN A 123 15.92 13.45 -23.65
N GLU A 124 16.42 14.63 -23.28
CA GLU A 124 17.41 15.35 -24.08
C GLU A 124 18.67 14.52 -24.30
N GLY A 125 19.05 14.36 -25.58
CA GLY A 125 20.21 13.57 -25.97
C GLY A 125 20.05 12.05 -25.84
N SER A 126 18.87 11.56 -25.46
CA SER A 126 18.59 10.12 -25.43
C SER A 126 18.46 9.54 -26.85
N PRO A 127 19.03 8.35 -27.14
CA PRO A 127 18.84 7.66 -28.41
C PRO A 127 17.42 7.09 -28.63
N ARG A 128 16.66 6.82 -27.56
CA ARG A 128 15.29 6.29 -27.60
C ARG A 128 14.38 7.04 -26.60
N PRO A 129 14.17 8.34 -26.78
CA PRO A 129 13.57 9.21 -25.77
C PRO A 129 12.13 8.80 -25.41
N GLU A 130 11.39 8.16 -26.33
CA GLU A 130 10.03 7.69 -26.13
C GLU A 130 9.88 6.61 -25.03
N GLN A 131 10.97 5.92 -24.66
CA GLN A 131 10.98 4.96 -23.55
C GLN A 131 10.98 5.61 -22.17
N ILE A 132 11.45 6.86 -22.07
CA ILE A 132 11.67 7.56 -20.81
C ILE A 132 10.40 8.29 -20.40
N MET A 133 9.95 8.04 -19.17
CA MET A 133 8.86 8.76 -18.53
C MET A 133 9.13 8.92 -17.03
N VAL A 134 8.32 9.72 -16.34
CA VAL A 134 8.38 9.81 -14.88
C VAL A 134 7.33 8.87 -14.27
N CYS A 135 7.74 8.11 -13.25
CA CYS A 135 6.87 7.41 -12.32
C CYS A 135 7.27 7.84 -10.92
N HIS A 136 6.73 8.98 -10.48
CA HIS A 136 7.09 9.61 -9.22
C HIS A 136 6.28 8.99 -8.07
N PRO A 137 6.95 8.34 -7.08
CA PRO A 137 6.29 7.73 -5.93
C PRO A 137 6.21 8.68 -4.73
N PHE A 138 5.48 8.27 -3.68
CA PHE A 138 5.50 8.93 -2.38
C PHE A 138 6.13 8.02 -1.32
N ASN A 139 7.00 8.58 -0.48
CA ASN A 139 7.66 7.85 0.60
C ASN A 139 6.69 7.62 1.78
N PRO A 140 6.54 6.39 2.32
CA PRO A 140 7.19 5.13 1.93
C PRO A 140 6.57 4.47 0.70
N VAL A 141 7.40 4.25 -0.33
CA VAL A 141 6.98 3.72 -1.65
C VAL A 141 6.32 2.34 -1.56
N TYR A 142 6.72 1.53 -0.58
CA TYR A 142 6.13 0.21 -0.39
C TYR A 142 4.72 0.25 0.22
N LEU A 143 4.26 1.35 0.84
CA LEU A 143 2.90 1.49 1.37
C LEU A 143 2.03 2.44 0.54
N LEU A 144 2.51 3.66 0.25
CA LEU A 144 1.70 4.69 -0.38
C LEU A 144 1.45 4.32 -1.85
N PRO A 145 0.19 4.14 -2.28
CA PRO A 145 -0.08 3.50 -3.56
C PRO A 145 0.01 4.44 -4.76
N LEU A 146 -0.08 5.76 -4.56
CA LEU A 146 -0.10 6.72 -5.65
C LEU A 146 1.26 6.80 -6.34
N ILE A 147 1.27 6.67 -7.66
CA ILE A 147 2.43 6.94 -8.52
C ILE A 147 2.00 7.95 -9.59
N GLU A 148 2.64 9.12 -9.61
CA GLU A 148 2.41 10.09 -10.68
C GLU A 148 3.14 9.62 -11.95
N LEU A 149 2.36 9.14 -12.92
CA LEU A 149 2.85 8.68 -14.22
C LEU A 149 2.78 9.84 -15.20
N VAL A 150 3.94 10.40 -15.53
CA VAL A 150 4.06 11.61 -16.37
C VAL A 150 4.76 11.23 -17.67
N PRO A 151 4.02 11.13 -18.78
CA PRO A 151 4.61 11.02 -20.10
C PRO A 151 5.02 12.41 -20.64
N SER A 152 5.92 12.38 -21.63
CA SER A 152 6.14 13.51 -22.54
C SER A 152 5.16 13.45 -23.72
N PRO A 153 5.07 14.50 -24.56
CA PRO A 153 4.32 14.44 -25.81
C PRO A 153 4.77 13.35 -26.80
N ILE A 154 6.02 12.87 -26.70
CA ILE A 154 6.58 11.83 -27.57
C ILE A 154 6.45 10.41 -26.99
N THR A 155 6.06 10.28 -25.73
CA THR A 155 5.89 8.97 -25.08
C THR A 155 4.65 8.27 -25.65
N GLY A 156 4.86 7.11 -26.28
CA GLY A 156 3.81 6.37 -26.98
C GLY A 156 2.74 5.76 -26.06
N PRO A 157 1.49 5.56 -26.54
CA PRO A 157 0.42 4.94 -25.75
C PRO A 157 0.74 3.54 -25.23
N SER A 158 1.50 2.74 -25.98
CA SER A 158 1.92 1.39 -25.59
C SER A 158 2.85 1.42 -24.36
N GLN A 159 3.81 2.34 -24.32
CA GLN A 159 4.72 2.52 -23.19
C GLN A 159 3.97 2.96 -21.93
N ILE A 160 3.04 3.91 -22.07
CA ILE A 160 2.17 4.35 -20.97
C ILE A 160 1.33 3.19 -20.44
N ALA A 161 0.77 2.36 -21.33
CA ALA A 161 -0.01 1.19 -20.95
C ALA A 161 0.83 0.13 -20.22
N ALA A 162 2.03 -0.16 -20.72
CA ALA A 162 2.96 -1.11 -20.11
C ALA A 162 3.40 -0.68 -18.70
N ALA A 163 3.69 0.61 -18.51
CA ALA A 163 3.99 1.19 -17.21
C ALA A 163 2.81 1.06 -16.24
N LYS A 164 1.60 1.43 -16.68
CA LYS A 164 0.37 1.28 -15.86
C LYS A 164 0.13 -0.15 -15.45
N GLU A 165 0.21 -1.08 -16.40
CA GLU A 165 -0.01 -2.50 -16.15
C GLU A 165 1.00 -3.05 -15.12
N THR A 166 2.26 -2.64 -15.23
CA THR A 166 3.31 -3.04 -14.29
C THR A 166 3.03 -2.54 -12.87
N LEU A 167 2.68 -1.26 -12.72
CA LEU A 167 2.38 -0.65 -11.41
C LEU A 167 1.13 -1.27 -10.77
N LEU A 168 0.07 -1.50 -11.55
CA LEU A 168 -1.16 -2.14 -11.06
C LEU A 168 -0.92 -3.58 -10.57
N LYS A 169 -0.03 -4.33 -11.22
CA LYS A 169 0.32 -5.72 -10.83
C LYS A 169 0.99 -5.83 -9.47
N VAL A 170 1.56 -4.74 -8.96
CA VAL A 170 2.11 -4.67 -7.60
C VAL A 170 1.25 -3.79 -6.71
N GLY A 171 -0.04 -3.60 -7.04
CA GLY A 171 -1.02 -2.90 -6.20
C GLY A 171 -0.83 -1.39 -6.07
N LEU A 172 -0.09 -0.76 -6.98
CA LEU A 172 0.08 0.70 -7.04
C LEU A 172 -0.97 1.31 -7.99
N PHE A 173 -1.23 2.60 -7.82
CA PHE A 173 -2.17 3.38 -8.60
C PHE A 173 -1.42 4.39 -9.49
N PRO A 174 -1.32 4.12 -10.80
CA PRO A 174 -0.68 5.04 -11.74
C PRO A 174 -1.62 6.20 -12.10
N LEU A 175 -1.44 7.34 -11.44
CA LEU A 175 -2.13 8.58 -11.78
C LEU A 175 -1.52 9.16 -13.05
N HIS A 176 -2.23 9.00 -14.17
CA HIS A 176 -1.80 9.50 -15.46
C HIS A 176 -1.92 11.03 -15.52
N ILE A 177 -0.77 11.71 -15.46
CA ILE A 177 -0.68 13.15 -15.66
C ILE A 177 -0.70 13.43 -17.16
N ARG A 178 -1.67 14.23 -17.60
CA ARG A 178 -1.94 14.41 -19.04
C ARG A 178 -0.91 15.28 -19.76
N LYS A 179 -0.26 16.17 -19.02
CA LYS A 179 0.73 17.12 -19.54
C LYS A 179 1.84 17.24 -18.50
N GLU A 180 3.07 17.08 -18.94
CA GLU A 180 4.22 17.35 -18.09
C GLU A 180 4.22 18.80 -17.59
N ILE A 181 4.67 18.97 -16.36
CA ILE A 181 4.83 20.24 -15.66
C ILE A 181 5.88 20.03 -14.57
N ASP A 182 6.62 21.08 -14.23
CA ASP A 182 7.55 21.06 -13.12
C ASP A 182 6.82 20.71 -11.80
N ALA A 183 7.41 19.79 -11.03
CA ALA A 183 6.88 19.28 -9.76
C ALA A 183 5.49 18.62 -9.84
N HIS A 184 5.09 18.14 -11.03
CA HIS A 184 3.92 17.27 -11.23
C HIS A 184 2.62 17.88 -10.64
N ILE A 185 1.74 17.08 -10.01
CA ILE A 185 0.51 17.59 -9.36
C ILE A 185 0.68 17.66 -7.85
N ALA A 186 1.05 16.55 -7.22
CA ALA A 186 1.02 16.42 -5.77
C ALA A 186 2.16 17.19 -5.10
N ASP A 187 3.38 17.17 -5.67
CA ASP A 187 4.48 17.97 -5.10
C ASP A 187 4.20 19.47 -5.18
N ARG A 188 3.51 19.96 -6.23
CA ARG A 188 3.05 21.35 -6.26
C ARG A 188 2.11 21.70 -5.11
N LEU A 189 1.25 20.76 -4.70
CA LEU A 189 0.36 20.95 -3.55
C LEU A 189 1.13 20.90 -2.23
N LEU A 190 2.08 19.97 -2.09
CA LEU A 190 2.95 19.87 -0.91
C LEU A 190 3.81 21.13 -0.75
N GLU A 191 4.44 21.59 -1.83
CA GLU A 191 5.24 22.82 -1.87
C GLU A 191 4.42 24.05 -1.49
N ALA A 192 3.17 24.17 -1.96
CA ALA A 192 2.31 25.28 -1.61
C ALA A 192 2.03 25.34 -0.10
N VAL A 193 1.74 24.19 0.52
CA VAL A 193 1.52 24.09 1.97
C VAL A 193 2.82 24.34 2.74
N TRP A 194 3.94 23.79 2.25
CA TRP A 194 5.24 23.93 2.89
C TRP A 194 5.73 25.38 2.94
N ARG A 195 5.63 26.11 1.81
CA ARG A 195 6.01 27.53 1.73
C ARG A 195 5.23 28.39 2.70
N GLU A 196 3.93 28.13 2.84
CA GLU A 196 3.10 28.83 3.82
C GLU A 196 3.55 28.53 5.26
N GLY A 197 3.86 27.26 5.56
CA GLY A 197 4.39 26.86 6.86
C GLY A 197 5.70 27.58 7.22
N LEU A 198 6.63 27.68 6.27
CA LEU A 198 7.89 28.42 6.46
C LEU A 198 7.66 29.89 6.82
N TRP A 199 6.71 30.54 6.15
CA TRP A 199 6.34 31.93 6.46
C TRP A 199 5.71 32.08 7.84
N LEU A 200 4.81 31.16 8.24
CA LEU A 200 4.20 31.18 9.57
C LEU A 200 5.25 31.05 10.69
N ILE A 201 6.29 30.23 10.50
CA ILE A 201 7.39 30.10 11.47
C ILE A 201 8.28 31.33 11.48
N LYS A 202 8.66 31.83 10.30
CA LYS A 202 9.50 33.01 10.17
C LYS A 202 8.84 34.23 10.81
N ASP A 203 7.56 34.45 10.55
CA ASP A 203 6.81 35.60 11.05
C ASP A 203 6.34 35.42 12.51
N GLY A 204 6.67 34.28 13.15
CA GLY A 204 6.41 34.02 14.56
C GLY A 204 4.94 33.72 14.89
N ILE A 205 4.16 33.32 13.89
CA ILE A 205 2.73 32.99 14.04
C ILE A 205 2.54 31.59 14.64
N ALA A 206 3.41 30.65 14.30
CA ALA A 206 3.37 29.28 14.79
C ALA A 206 4.77 28.63 14.83
N ASN A 207 4.93 27.56 15.60
CA ASN A 207 6.07 26.65 15.54
C ASN A 207 5.77 25.40 14.69
N THR A 208 6.76 24.52 14.47
CA THR A 208 6.58 23.29 13.67
C THR A 208 5.46 22.38 14.20
N GLU A 209 5.37 22.20 15.52
CA GLU A 209 4.36 21.33 16.14
C GLU A 209 2.95 21.90 15.98
N GLU A 210 2.76 23.21 16.11
CA GLU A 210 1.47 23.88 15.94
C GLU A 210 0.94 23.76 14.50
N ILE A 211 1.83 23.91 13.51
CA ILE A 211 1.50 23.70 12.10
C ILE A 211 1.13 22.23 11.85
N ASP A 212 1.94 21.29 12.35
CA ASP A 212 1.65 19.86 12.23
C ASP A 212 0.35 19.47 12.95
N ASN A 213 0.04 20.08 14.10
CA ASN A 213 -1.21 19.92 14.83
C ASN A 213 -2.42 20.35 14.01
N ALA A 214 -2.33 21.50 13.33
CA ALA A 214 -3.40 21.97 12.45
C ALA A 214 -3.67 21.00 11.28
N ILE A 215 -2.63 20.31 10.79
CA ILE A 215 -2.75 19.29 9.75
C ILE A 215 -3.32 17.98 10.33
N ARG A 216 -2.65 17.40 11.34
CA ARG A 216 -2.94 16.05 11.86
C ARG A 216 -4.25 15.96 12.64
N TYR A 217 -4.71 17.07 13.23
CA TYR A 217 -5.99 17.14 13.94
C TYR A 217 -7.08 17.90 13.17
N GLY A 218 -6.75 18.49 12.02
CA GLY A 218 -7.67 19.29 11.21
C GLY A 218 -7.89 18.72 9.82
N PHE A 219 -7.39 19.43 8.79
CA PHE A 219 -7.73 19.15 7.40
C PHE A 219 -7.05 17.89 6.84
N GLY A 220 -5.92 17.45 7.42
CA GLY A 220 -5.22 16.23 6.98
C GLY A 220 -6.08 14.97 7.12
N LEU A 221 -6.88 14.88 8.19
CA LEU A 221 -7.84 13.77 8.39
C LEU A 221 -8.91 13.72 7.29
N ARG A 222 -9.37 14.90 6.84
CA ARG A 222 -10.35 15.00 5.75
C ARG A 222 -9.73 14.55 4.43
N TRP A 223 -8.54 15.04 4.12
CA TRP A 223 -7.84 14.73 2.87
C TRP A 223 -7.43 13.27 2.73
N ALA A 224 -7.06 12.59 3.83
CA ALA A 224 -6.67 11.19 3.81
C ALA A 224 -7.78 10.25 3.30
N GLN A 225 -9.04 10.58 3.58
CA GLN A 225 -10.21 9.77 3.16
C GLN A 225 -10.95 10.37 1.96
N MET A 226 -10.87 11.69 1.76
CA MET A 226 -11.59 12.42 0.71
C MET A 226 -10.79 13.63 0.23
N GLY A 227 -10.41 13.65 -1.05
CA GLY A 227 -9.59 14.72 -1.62
C GLY A 227 -10.23 16.11 -1.57
N LEU A 228 -9.45 17.13 -1.93
CA LEU A 228 -9.80 18.56 -1.85
C LEU A 228 -11.17 18.90 -2.45
N PHE A 229 -11.43 18.47 -3.68
CA PHE A 229 -12.65 18.85 -4.40
C PHE A 229 -13.90 18.19 -3.84
N GLU A 230 -13.86 16.92 -3.45
CA GLU A 230 -15.02 16.28 -2.81
C GLU A 230 -15.28 16.87 -1.41
N THR A 231 -14.20 17.17 -0.67
CA THR A 231 -14.29 17.85 0.63
C THR A 231 -14.95 19.23 0.52
N TYR A 232 -14.70 19.98 -0.56
CA TYR A 232 -15.33 21.28 -0.80
C TYR A 232 -16.72 21.17 -1.42
N ARG A 233 -16.98 20.10 -2.18
CA ARG A 233 -18.32 19.81 -2.70
C ARG A 233 -19.31 19.66 -1.55
N ILE A 234 -18.98 18.88 -0.52
CA ILE A 234 -19.86 18.70 0.65
C ILE A 234 -19.98 19.99 1.48
N ALA A 235 -18.94 20.82 1.50
CA ALA A 235 -18.98 22.13 2.18
C ALA A 235 -19.91 23.13 1.45
N GLY A 236 -20.17 22.91 0.17
CA GLY A 236 -21.19 23.65 -0.60
C GLY A 236 -22.63 23.18 -0.37
N GLY A 237 -22.87 22.24 0.55
CA GLY A 237 -24.20 21.70 0.84
C GLY A 237 -24.84 20.98 -0.36
N GLU A 238 -26.17 20.89 -0.38
CA GLU A 238 -26.92 20.21 -1.46
C GLU A 238 -26.67 20.81 -2.85
N ALA A 239 -26.35 22.10 -2.92
CA ALA A 239 -26.03 22.80 -4.16
C ALA A 239 -24.58 22.54 -4.66
N GLY A 240 -23.76 21.86 -3.84
CA GLY A 240 -22.47 21.30 -4.22
C GLY A 240 -21.39 22.32 -4.59
N MET A 241 -20.45 21.89 -5.43
CA MET A 241 -19.23 22.64 -5.76
C MET A 241 -19.50 24.02 -6.38
N ALA A 242 -20.51 24.14 -7.26
CA ALA A 242 -20.83 25.42 -7.88
C ALA A 242 -21.24 26.46 -6.84
N HIS A 243 -22.04 26.05 -5.85
CA HIS A 243 -22.42 26.93 -4.75
C HIS A 243 -21.21 27.29 -3.88
N PHE A 244 -20.38 26.30 -3.51
CA PHE A 244 -19.14 26.54 -2.75
C PHE A 244 -18.25 27.59 -3.45
N LEU A 245 -18.05 27.47 -4.76
CA LEU A 245 -17.26 28.43 -5.54
C LEU A 245 -17.93 29.81 -5.59
N SER A 246 -19.26 29.89 -5.72
CA SER A 246 -19.97 31.18 -5.71
C SER A 246 -19.84 31.90 -4.36
N GLN A 247 -19.85 31.15 -3.26
CA GLN A 247 -19.83 31.67 -1.90
C GLN A 247 -18.43 32.03 -1.44
N PHE A 248 -17.46 31.13 -1.64
CA PHE A 248 -16.09 31.25 -1.10
C PHE A 248 -15.06 31.66 -2.15
N GLY A 249 -15.35 31.52 -3.44
CA GLY A 249 -14.47 31.96 -4.52
C GLY A 249 -14.05 33.44 -4.44
N PRO A 250 -14.92 34.38 -4.02
CA PRO A 250 -14.51 35.77 -3.81
C PRO A 250 -13.38 35.94 -2.78
N ALA A 251 -13.29 35.07 -1.77
CA ALA A 251 -12.25 35.13 -0.74
C ALA A 251 -10.86 34.74 -1.26
N LEU A 252 -10.75 34.05 -2.41
CA LEU A 252 -9.47 33.71 -3.04
C LEU A 252 -8.67 34.94 -3.50
N LYS A 253 -9.31 36.12 -3.55
CA LYS A 253 -8.64 37.40 -3.85
C LYS A 253 -8.03 38.06 -2.61
N TRP A 254 -8.33 37.56 -1.41
CA TRP A 254 -7.84 38.15 -0.18
C TRP A 254 -6.38 37.74 0.05
N PRO A 255 -5.53 38.63 0.57
CA PRO A 255 -4.09 38.38 0.71
C PRO A 255 -3.77 37.52 1.94
N TRP A 256 -4.39 36.34 2.03
CA TRP A 256 -4.25 35.44 3.20
C TRP A 256 -2.96 34.64 3.24
N THR A 257 -2.43 34.27 2.07
CA THR A 257 -1.33 33.30 1.94
C THR A 257 -0.18 33.84 1.10
N LYS A 258 1.04 33.39 1.35
CA LYS A 258 2.28 33.74 0.63
C LYS A 258 2.78 32.59 -0.26
N LEU A 259 1.89 31.98 -1.05
CA LEU A 259 2.18 30.74 -1.78
C LEU A 259 3.27 30.83 -2.87
N THR A 260 3.48 32.02 -3.43
CA THR A 260 4.44 32.24 -4.53
C THR A 260 5.79 32.75 -4.06
N ASP A 261 5.97 32.99 -2.76
CA ASP A 261 7.17 33.54 -2.17
C ASP A 261 7.79 32.55 -1.17
N VAL A 262 9.10 32.58 -1.00
CA VAL A 262 9.84 31.70 -0.09
C VAL A 262 10.71 32.58 0.80
N PRO A 263 10.67 32.41 2.13
CA PRO A 263 11.56 33.17 2.98
C PRO A 263 13.02 32.78 2.70
N GLU A 264 13.93 33.75 2.83
CA GLU A 264 15.37 33.45 2.82
C GLU A 264 15.68 32.47 3.98
N LEU A 265 16.25 31.32 3.63
CA LEU A 265 16.66 30.29 4.58
C LEU A 265 17.99 30.68 5.23
N THR A 266 17.95 31.73 6.05
CA THR A 266 19.10 32.17 6.85
C THR A 266 19.52 31.07 7.83
N GLU A 267 20.79 31.08 8.25
CA GLU A 267 21.30 30.11 9.25
C GLU A 267 20.43 30.10 10.51
N GLU A 268 20.00 31.28 10.98
CA GLU A 268 19.10 31.44 12.13
C GLU A 268 17.74 30.76 11.90
N LEU A 269 17.11 30.95 10.73
CA LEU A 269 15.82 30.34 10.44
C LEU A 269 15.94 28.82 10.31
N VAL A 270 17.02 28.33 9.70
CA VAL A 270 17.30 26.90 9.58
C VAL A 270 17.51 26.27 10.95
N GLU A 271 18.32 26.87 11.82
CA GLU A 271 18.55 26.40 13.19
C GLU A 271 17.27 26.43 14.02
N LYS A 272 16.45 27.48 13.88
CA LYS A 272 15.14 27.58 14.53
C LYS A 272 14.21 26.45 14.12
N ILE A 273 14.06 26.18 12.82
CA ILE A 273 13.19 25.10 12.33
C ILE A 273 13.73 23.73 12.76
N ALA A 274 15.03 23.51 12.62
CA ALA A 274 15.67 22.24 13.00
C ALA A 274 15.49 21.95 14.49
N SER A 275 15.80 22.90 15.37
CA SER A 275 15.64 22.74 16.82
C SER A 275 14.18 22.51 17.23
N GLN A 276 13.21 23.18 16.60
CA GLN A 276 11.78 22.93 16.83
C GLN A 276 11.37 21.52 16.38
N SER A 277 11.83 21.08 15.21
CA SER A 277 11.55 19.74 14.69
C SER A 277 12.17 18.63 15.56
N ASP A 278 13.39 18.83 16.04
CA ASP A 278 14.06 17.91 16.97
C ASP A 278 13.33 17.84 18.32
N ALA A 279 12.93 19.00 18.87
CA ALA A 279 12.17 19.07 20.11
C ALA A 279 10.82 18.34 20.01
N GLN A 280 10.12 18.49 18.88
CA GLN A 280 8.86 17.81 18.60
C GLN A 280 9.04 16.28 18.47
N SER A 281 10.14 15.84 17.85
CA SER A 281 10.48 14.41 17.71
C SER A 281 10.89 13.77 19.04
N GLY A 282 11.36 14.58 19.99
CA GLY A 282 11.76 14.15 21.32
C GLY A 282 12.95 13.20 21.28
N ALA A 283 12.84 12.05 21.95
CA ALA A 283 13.91 11.05 22.03
C ALA A 283 13.83 9.96 20.94
N MET A 284 12.91 10.08 19.98
CA MET A 284 12.71 9.03 18.97
C MET A 284 13.80 9.08 17.90
N THR A 285 14.35 7.92 17.55
CA THR A 285 15.21 7.80 16.37
C THR A 285 14.38 7.91 15.09
N ILE A 286 15.01 8.25 13.97
CA ILE A 286 14.36 8.25 12.65
C ILE A 286 13.69 6.90 12.35
N ARG A 287 14.34 5.78 12.69
CA ARG A 287 13.77 4.43 12.50
C ARG A 287 12.53 4.19 13.36
N ALA A 288 12.51 4.70 14.58
CA ALA A 288 11.33 4.62 15.43
C ALA A 288 10.17 5.47 14.87
N LEU A 289 10.47 6.66 14.35
CA LEU A 289 9.47 7.52 13.70
C LEU A 289 8.92 6.89 12.41
N GLU A 290 9.77 6.29 11.59
CA GLU A 290 9.35 5.54 10.40
C GLU A 290 8.45 4.35 10.77
N ARG A 291 8.80 3.58 11.81
CA ARG A 291 7.98 2.47 12.29
C ARG A 291 6.61 2.97 12.78
N LEU A 292 6.59 4.07 13.55
CA LEU A 292 5.35 4.68 14.03
C LEU A 292 4.47 5.17 12.88
N ARG A 293 5.05 5.92 11.93
CA ARG A 293 4.34 6.40 10.73
C ARG A 293 3.74 5.25 9.95
N ASP A 294 4.51 4.20 9.68
CA ASP A 294 4.06 3.08 8.86
C ASP A 294 2.96 2.26 9.54
N ASN A 295 3.06 2.04 10.85
CA ASN A 295 2.00 1.41 11.63
C ASN A 295 0.69 2.23 11.57
N ASN A 296 0.78 3.55 11.71
CA ASN A 296 -0.38 4.43 11.59
C ASN A 296 -0.99 4.40 10.18
N LEU A 297 -0.15 4.41 9.13
CA LEU A 297 -0.59 4.28 7.75
C LEU A 297 -1.31 2.95 7.51
N VAL A 298 -0.78 1.84 8.02
CA VAL A 298 -1.44 0.53 7.94
C VAL A 298 -2.83 0.57 8.58
N ALA A 299 -2.95 1.06 9.82
CA ALA A 299 -4.23 1.15 10.52
C ALA A 299 -5.24 2.03 9.75
N MET A 300 -4.83 3.21 9.28
CA MET A 300 -5.68 4.12 8.51
C MET A 300 -6.14 3.48 7.19
N MET A 301 -5.22 2.88 6.44
CA MET A 301 -5.54 2.27 5.14
C MET A 301 -6.44 1.04 5.30
N ARG A 302 -6.30 0.26 6.38
CA ARG A 302 -7.20 -0.85 6.70
C ARG A 302 -8.60 -0.39 7.07
N ALA A 303 -8.73 0.71 7.82
CA ALA A 303 -10.04 1.30 8.09
C ALA A 303 -10.74 1.75 6.79
N LEU A 304 -10.00 2.39 5.87
CA LEU A 304 -10.51 2.74 4.54
C LEU A 304 -10.83 1.50 3.68
N LYS A 305 -10.02 0.44 3.79
CA LYS A 305 -10.27 -0.84 3.11
C LYS A 305 -11.61 -1.41 3.52
N GLN A 306 -11.93 -1.41 4.82
CA GLN A 306 -13.22 -1.87 5.32
C GLN A 306 -14.38 -1.11 4.66
N GLN A 307 -14.29 0.22 4.58
CA GLN A 307 -15.28 1.09 3.92
C GLN A 307 -15.28 0.99 2.38
N GLY A 308 -14.23 0.42 1.78
CA GLY A 308 -14.08 0.32 0.33
C GLY A 308 -13.84 1.67 -0.36
N SER A 309 -13.21 2.61 0.33
CA SER A 309 -12.96 3.98 -0.15
C SER A 309 -11.47 4.29 -0.25
N ALA A 310 -11.13 5.34 -1.00
CA ALA A 310 -9.76 5.88 -1.14
C ALA A 310 -8.70 4.79 -1.37
N ALA A 311 -7.58 4.83 -0.63
CA ALA A 311 -6.52 3.82 -0.72
C ALA A 311 -7.00 2.39 -0.38
N GLY A 312 -8.05 2.27 0.43
CA GLY A 312 -8.66 1.00 0.78
C GLY A 312 -9.27 0.25 -0.40
N GLN A 313 -9.84 0.96 -1.37
CA GLN A 313 -10.37 0.37 -2.61
C GLN A 313 -9.25 -0.26 -3.44
N LEU A 314 -8.07 0.38 -3.48
CA LEU A 314 -6.90 -0.12 -4.21
C LEU A 314 -6.36 -1.41 -3.57
N ILE A 315 -6.30 -1.46 -2.23
CA ILE A 315 -5.91 -2.67 -1.50
C ILE A 315 -6.89 -3.82 -1.81
N LYS A 316 -8.21 -3.58 -1.74
CA LYS A 316 -9.23 -4.58 -2.10
C LYS A 316 -9.05 -5.10 -3.53
N ALA A 317 -8.77 -4.22 -4.49
CA ALA A 317 -8.57 -4.61 -5.88
C ALA A 317 -7.32 -5.49 -6.06
N HIS A 318 -6.22 -5.12 -5.42
CA HIS A 318 -4.96 -5.88 -5.49
C HIS A 318 -5.04 -7.22 -4.74
N GLU A 319 -5.69 -7.24 -3.57
CA GLU A 319 -5.91 -8.46 -2.78
C GLU A 319 -6.59 -9.57 -3.59
N LYS A 320 -7.55 -9.21 -4.45
CA LYS A 320 -8.21 -10.15 -5.37
C LYS A 320 -7.26 -10.79 -6.38
N THR A 321 -6.16 -10.13 -6.72
CA THR A 321 -5.18 -10.65 -7.69
C THR A 321 -4.12 -11.55 -7.06
N ILE A 322 -3.91 -11.44 -5.75
CA ILE A 322 -2.91 -12.23 -5.01
C ILE A 322 -3.55 -13.35 -4.17
N SER A 323 -4.86 -13.26 -3.89
CA SER A 323 -5.59 -14.31 -3.19
C SER A 323 -5.72 -15.55 -4.09
N LEU A 324 -5.17 -16.66 -3.63
CA LEU A 324 -5.37 -17.95 -4.31
C LEU A 324 -6.71 -18.56 -3.87
N PRO A 325 -7.53 -19.08 -4.80
CA PRO A 325 -8.76 -19.77 -4.42
C PRO A 325 -8.42 -21.04 -3.63
N ALA A 326 -9.00 -21.16 -2.45
CA ALA A 326 -8.94 -22.38 -1.67
C ALA A 326 -9.66 -23.52 -2.41
N LYS A 327 -9.04 -24.70 -2.47
CA LYS A 327 -9.69 -25.92 -2.98
C LYS A 327 -10.18 -26.73 -1.78
N ALA A 328 -11.48 -27.02 -1.75
CA ALA A 328 -12.08 -27.80 -0.67
C ALA A 328 -11.40 -29.17 -0.55
N ALA A 329 -11.03 -29.50 0.68
CA ALA A 329 -10.60 -30.82 1.12
C ALA A 329 -11.08 -31.03 2.56
N ARG A 330 -11.04 -32.27 3.07
CA ARG A 330 -11.51 -32.57 4.43
C ARG A 330 -10.72 -31.83 5.51
N ALA A 331 -9.43 -31.61 5.26
CA ALA A 331 -8.56 -30.72 6.03
C ALA A 331 -7.70 -29.91 5.06
N PHE A 332 -7.68 -28.58 5.21
CA PHE A 332 -6.77 -27.72 4.44
C PHE A 332 -6.56 -26.35 5.10
N ARG A 333 -5.58 -25.62 4.58
CA ARG A 333 -5.26 -24.25 5.02
C ARG A 333 -6.28 -23.26 4.48
N THR A 334 -7.07 -22.66 5.37
CA THR A 334 -8.10 -21.67 5.04
C THR A 334 -7.62 -20.24 5.16
N ILE A 335 -6.64 -19.98 6.05
CA ILE A 335 -6.03 -18.66 6.24
C ILE A 335 -4.51 -18.79 6.19
N SER A 336 -3.89 -17.78 5.59
CA SER A 336 -2.47 -17.49 5.68
C SER A 336 -2.36 -15.97 5.67
N ARG A 337 -1.86 -15.34 6.73
CA ARG A 337 -1.81 -13.86 6.84
C ARG A 337 -0.73 -13.38 7.81
N ILE A 338 -0.50 -12.08 7.80
CA ILE A 338 0.19 -11.37 8.89
C ILE A 338 -0.85 -10.73 9.82
N ILE A 339 -0.61 -10.75 11.13
CA ILE A 339 -1.44 -10.04 12.11
C ILE A 339 -1.16 -8.54 12.02
N PRO A 340 -2.18 -7.71 11.76
CA PRO A 340 -1.99 -6.29 11.55
C PRO A 340 -1.93 -5.53 12.88
N ILE A 341 -1.33 -4.33 12.83
CA ILE A 341 -1.11 -3.52 14.02
C ILE A 341 -2.41 -2.99 14.67
N ASP A 342 -3.49 -2.81 13.91
CA ASP A 342 -4.80 -2.38 14.42
C ASP A 342 -5.57 -3.49 15.17
N TRP A 343 -4.96 -4.67 15.31
CA TRP A 343 -5.54 -5.80 16.04
C TRP A 343 -4.94 -6.01 17.42
N THR A 344 -3.86 -5.30 17.77
CA THR A 344 -3.20 -5.42 19.06
C THR A 344 -3.78 -4.48 20.10
N ASP A 345 -3.80 -4.92 21.35
CA ASP A 345 -4.15 -4.12 22.51
C ASP A 345 -2.97 -3.23 22.97
N TYR A 346 -3.15 -2.52 24.10
CA TYR A 346 -2.12 -1.67 24.69
C TYR A 346 -0.90 -2.44 25.23
N ASN A 347 -0.98 -3.78 25.34
CA ASN A 347 0.14 -4.65 25.69
C ASN A 347 0.90 -5.15 24.45
N GLY A 348 0.42 -4.83 23.24
CA GLY A 348 0.97 -5.34 21.99
C GLY A 348 0.54 -6.77 21.67
N HIS A 349 -0.48 -7.28 22.35
CA HIS A 349 -1.03 -8.63 22.13
C HIS A 349 -2.26 -8.54 21.23
N MET A 350 -2.43 -9.49 20.32
CA MET A 350 -3.65 -9.59 19.52
C MET A 350 -4.86 -9.71 20.47
N ASN A 351 -5.82 -8.81 20.32
CA ASN A 351 -7.01 -8.80 21.16
C ASN A 351 -7.81 -10.11 21.02
N GLU A 352 -8.42 -10.58 22.11
CA GLU A 352 -9.13 -11.86 22.19
C GLU A 352 -10.25 -11.99 21.14
N SER A 353 -10.92 -10.88 20.79
CA SER A 353 -11.97 -10.84 19.77
C SER A 353 -11.43 -11.10 18.36
N ARG A 354 -10.16 -10.75 18.10
CA ARG A 354 -9.53 -10.92 16.77
C ARG A 354 -9.20 -12.37 16.46
N TYR A 355 -8.96 -13.22 17.47
CA TYR A 355 -8.92 -14.67 17.26
C TYR A 355 -10.27 -15.18 16.73
N GLY A 356 -11.39 -14.71 17.31
CA GLY A 356 -12.73 -15.03 16.83
C GLY A 356 -12.95 -14.58 15.39
N GLN A 357 -12.47 -13.39 15.03
CA GLN A 357 -12.48 -12.91 13.65
C GLN A 357 -11.68 -13.82 12.71
N VAL A 358 -10.44 -14.21 13.07
CA VAL A 358 -9.62 -15.13 12.27
C VAL A 358 -10.32 -16.46 12.02
N PHE A 359 -10.98 -17.03 13.03
CA PHE A 359 -11.73 -18.27 12.86
C PHE A 359 -13.01 -18.09 12.04
N SER A 360 -13.68 -16.96 12.16
CA SER A 360 -14.81 -16.61 11.28
C SER A 360 -14.35 -16.51 9.81
N ASP A 361 -13.25 -15.81 9.55
CA ASP A 361 -12.66 -15.69 8.20
C ASP A 361 -12.24 -17.08 7.66
N ALA A 362 -11.71 -17.95 8.52
CA ALA A 362 -11.36 -19.32 8.17
C ALA A 362 -12.58 -20.18 7.81
N ALA A 363 -13.70 -20.00 8.51
CA ALA A 363 -14.97 -20.63 8.18
C ALA A 363 -15.52 -20.09 6.85
N ASP A 364 -15.49 -18.79 6.61
CA ASP A 364 -15.92 -18.18 5.35
C ASP A 364 -15.08 -18.68 4.16
N SER A 365 -13.76 -18.78 4.33
CA SER A 365 -12.84 -19.37 3.35
C SER A 365 -13.20 -20.83 3.04
N PHE A 366 -13.52 -21.63 4.07
CA PHE A 366 -14.02 -23.00 3.90
C PHE A 366 -15.34 -23.04 3.13
N LEU A 367 -16.32 -22.23 3.53
CA LEU A 367 -17.65 -22.18 2.93
C LEU A 367 -17.57 -21.75 1.44
N ALA A 368 -16.73 -20.76 1.13
CA ALA A 368 -16.47 -20.36 -0.25
C ALA A 368 -15.89 -21.52 -1.08
N SER A 369 -14.98 -22.32 -0.50
CA SER A 369 -14.35 -23.45 -1.19
C SER A 369 -15.31 -24.57 -1.59
N ILE A 370 -16.42 -24.73 -0.86
CA ILE A 370 -17.49 -25.69 -1.17
C ILE A 370 -18.62 -25.07 -2.02
N GLY A 371 -18.42 -23.86 -2.55
CA GLY A 371 -19.36 -23.21 -3.45
C GLY A 371 -20.37 -22.27 -2.80
N MET A 372 -20.23 -21.94 -1.51
CA MET A 372 -21.01 -20.89 -0.85
C MET A 372 -20.41 -19.51 -1.17
N ASN A 373 -20.42 -19.14 -2.45
CA ASN A 373 -19.90 -17.86 -2.93
C ASN A 373 -20.95 -16.74 -2.84
N GLU A 374 -20.58 -15.53 -3.27
CA GLU A 374 -21.48 -14.36 -3.29
C GLU A 374 -22.82 -14.64 -4.02
N THR A 375 -22.79 -15.44 -5.10
CA THR A 375 -24.00 -15.82 -5.84
C THR A 375 -24.91 -16.74 -5.01
N TYR A 376 -24.35 -17.71 -4.29
CA TYR A 376 -25.12 -18.58 -3.39
C TYR A 376 -25.79 -17.77 -2.28
N VAL A 377 -25.04 -16.84 -1.67
CA VAL A 377 -25.55 -15.97 -0.60
C VAL A 377 -26.63 -15.02 -1.13
N ALA A 378 -26.42 -14.40 -2.28
CA ALA A 378 -27.43 -13.57 -2.95
C ALA A 378 -28.70 -14.36 -3.33
N GLY A 379 -28.57 -15.67 -3.55
CA GLY A 379 -29.70 -16.60 -3.71
C GLY A 379 -30.54 -16.82 -2.44
N GLY A 380 -30.16 -16.22 -1.31
CA GLY A 380 -30.94 -16.23 -0.08
C GLY A 380 -30.61 -17.38 0.86
N TYR A 381 -29.40 -17.93 0.81
CA TYR A 381 -28.96 -19.05 1.66
C TYR A 381 -27.56 -18.81 2.22
N SER A 382 -27.32 -19.18 3.48
CA SER A 382 -26.00 -19.04 4.11
C SER A 382 -25.85 -19.98 5.31
N TYR A 383 -24.65 -20.08 5.86
CA TYR A 383 -24.40 -20.70 7.16
C TYR A 383 -24.23 -19.63 8.24
N PHE A 384 -24.89 -19.82 9.39
CA PHE A 384 -24.69 -18.99 10.57
C PHE A 384 -24.02 -19.78 11.68
N THR A 385 -23.06 -19.16 12.35
CA THR A 385 -22.44 -19.70 13.56
C THR A 385 -23.43 -19.68 14.72
N ALA A 386 -23.71 -20.86 15.28
CA ALA A 386 -24.57 -21.03 16.45
C ALA A 386 -23.76 -21.21 17.75
N GLU A 387 -22.55 -21.76 17.66
CA GLU A 387 -21.64 -21.93 18.81
C GLU A 387 -20.19 -21.80 18.35
N THR A 388 -19.37 -21.18 19.21
CA THR A 388 -17.92 -21.07 19.03
C THR A 388 -17.24 -21.33 20.37
N ALA A 389 -16.28 -22.27 20.40
CA ALA A 389 -15.47 -22.55 21.57
C ALA A 389 -13.99 -22.34 21.23
N ILE A 390 -13.40 -21.24 21.71
CA ILE A 390 -11.99 -20.88 21.47
C ILE A 390 -11.15 -21.24 22.69
N LYS A 391 -9.96 -21.81 22.44
CA LYS A 391 -8.92 -21.99 23.45
C LYS A 391 -7.66 -21.26 23.00
N TYR A 392 -7.11 -20.44 23.88
CA TYR A 392 -5.88 -19.67 23.67
C TYR A 392 -4.70 -20.44 24.25
N MET A 393 -3.66 -20.68 23.46
CA MET A 393 -2.48 -21.45 23.87
C MET A 393 -1.26 -20.57 24.07
N GLN A 394 -1.12 -19.54 23.23
CA GLN A 394 0.02 -18.63 23.19
C GLN A 394 -0.43 -17.22 22.78
N GLU A 395 0.37 -16.23 23.16
CA GLU A 395 0.23 -14.86 22.69
C GLU A 395 0.61 -14.74 21.20
N THR A 396 -0.04 -13.81 20.51
CA THR A 396 0.23 -13.48 19.10
C THR A 396 0.38 -11.97 19.00
N HIS A 397 1.36 -11.48 18.26
CA HIS A 397 1.69 -10.06 18.14
C HIS A 397 1.48 -9.53 16.73
N ALA A 398 1.43 -8.20 16.58
CA ALA A 398 1.48 -7.58 15.27
C ALA A 398 2.77 -7.99 14.54
N GLY A 399 2.65 -8.40 13.28
CA GLY A 399 3.76 -8.85 12.44
C GLY A 399 3.95 -10.36 12.45
N ASP A 400 3.32 -11.08 13.37
CA ASP A 400 3.33 -12.54 13.36
C ASP A 400 2.64 -13.08 12.10
N ALA A 401 3.34 -13.98 11.41
CA ALA A 401 2.79 -14.77 10.32
C ALA A 401 2.01 -15.96 10.89
N VAL A 402 0.75 -16.08 10.49
CA VAL A 402 -0.16 -17.10 11.00
C VAL A 402 -0.85 -17.84 9.88
N ILE A 403 -1.11 -19.11 10.11
CA ILE A 403 -1.92 -19.97 9.24
C ILE A 403 -3.08 -20.55 10.05
N VAL A 404 -4.21 -20.81 9.39
CA VAL A 404 -5.30 -21.58 9.98
C VAL A 404 -5.55 -22.81 9.14
N GLU A 405 -5.54 -23.96 9.79
CA GLU A 405 -5.97 -25.22 9.21
C GLU A 405 -7.38 -25.52 9.71
N THR A 406 -8.29 -25.79 8.78
CA THR A 406 -9.69 -26.13 9.07
C THR A 406 -9.94 -27.59 8.72
N GLU A 407 -10.59 -28.32 9.62
CA GLU A 407 -11.06 -29.69 9.44
C GLU A 407 -12.59 -29.78 9.60
N VAL A 408 -13.23 -30.56 8.74
CA VAL A 408 -14.67 -30.88 8.87
C VAL A 408 -14.85 -32.02 9.86
N MET A 409 -15.43 -31.70 11.02
CA MET A 409 -15.72 -32.68 12.07
C MET A 409 -17.07 -33.36 11.85
N MET A 410 -18.02 -32.65 11.24
CA MET A 410 -19.36 -33.15 10.96
C MET A 410 -20.00 -32.34 9.83
N ALA A 411 -20.59 -33.01 8.85
CA ALA A 411 -21.51 -32.44 7.87
C ALA A 411 -22.75 -33.34 7.78
N ASP A 412 -23.85 -32.93 8.42
CA ASP A 412 -25.08 -33.71 8.50
C ASP A 412 -26.31 -32.84 8.24
N GLY A 413 -26.87 -32.98 7.03
CA GLY A 413 -27.99 -32.18 6.55
C GLY A 413 -27.69 -30.68 6.61
N LYS A 414 -28.36 -29.98 7.52
CA LYS A 414 -28.21 -28.52 7.72
C LYS A 414 -27.11 -28.12 8.71
N LYS A 415 -26.45 -29.10 9.34
CA LYS A 415 -25.48 -28.88 10.42
C LYS A 415 -24.06 -29.08 9.89
N LEU A 416 -23.17 -28.17 10.24
CA LEU A 416 -21.75 -28.24 9.94
C LEU A 416 -20.95 -27.98 11.22
N LYS A 417 -19.97 -28.82 11.52
CA LYS A 417 -19.01 -28.57 12.60
C LYS A 417 -17.60 -28.50 12.03
N LEU A 418 -16.92 -27.40 12.28
CA LEU A 418 -15.54 -27.15 11.87
C LEU A 418 -14.64 -27.13 13.09
N ALA A 419 -13.44 -27.68 12.95
CA ALA A 419 -12.34 -27.49 13.89
C ALA A 419 -11.25 -26.68 13.20
N HIS A 420 -10.78 -25.63 13.88
CA HIS A 420 -9.75 -24.74 13.38
C HIS A 420 -8.53 -24.77 14.30
N GLN A 421 -7.35 -24.83 13.70
CA GLN A 421 -6.08 -24.67 14.40
C GLN A 421 -5.33 -23.47 13.82
N MET A 422 -5.20 -22.42 14.61
CA MET A 422 -4.36 -21.26 14.28
C MET A 422 -2.94 -21.55 14.75
N LYS A 423 -1.99 -21.52 13.81
CA LYS A 423 -0.57 -21.84 14.04
C LYS A 423 0.31 -20.70 13.57
N ARG A 424 1.48 -20.57 14.19
CA ARG A 424 2.55 -19.71 13.69
C ARG A 424 3.13 -20.34 12.41
N ALA A 425 3.35 -19.52 11.37
CA ALA A 425 3.68 -20.01 10.05
C ALA A 425 5.12 -20.56 9.92
N ASP A 426 6.04 -20.12 10.78
CA ASP A 426 7.47 -20.46 10.74
C ASP A 426 7.78 -21.81 11.41
N ASP A 427 7.19 -22.10 12.57
CA ASP A 427 7.49 -23.27 13.40
C ASP A 427 6.28 -24.20 13.63
N ASN A 428 5.12 -23.90 13.04
CA ASN A 428 3.85 -24.61 13.22
C ASN A 428 3.35 -24.69 14.68
N ARG A 429 3.84 -23.84 15.58
CA ARG A 429 3.37 -23.80 16.97
C ARG A 429 1.90 -23.42 17.02
N LEU A 430 1.11 -24.18 17.77
CA LEU A 430 -0.31 -23.91 18.00
C LEU A 430 -0.47 -22.64 18.85
N LEU A 431 -1.15 -21.64 18.30
CA LEU A 431 -1.43 -20.36 18.96
C LEU A 431 -2.82 -20.37 19.60
N ALA A 432 -3.81 -20.87 18.87
CA ALA A 432 -5.19 -21.02 19.35
C ALA A 432 -5.92 -22.11 18.58
N SER A 433 -6.97 -22.67 19.19
CA SER A 433 -7.88 -23.62 18.53
C SER A 433 -9.32 -23.18 18.68
N CYS A 434 -10.16 -23.48 17.70
CA CYS A 434 -11.58 -23.17 17.74
C CYS A 434 -12.42 -24.36 17.24
N GLU A 435 -13.46 -24.72 17.98
CA GLU A 435 -14.55 -25.53 17.44
C GLU A 435 -15.74 -24.63 17.13
N GLN A 436 -16.26 -24.71 15.92
CA GLN A 436 -17.34 -23.86 15.42
C GLN A 436 -18.49 -24.72 14.91
N PHE A 437 -19.70 -24.47 15.42
CA PHE A 437 -20.92 -25.13 14.98
C PHE A 437 -21.77 -24.17 14.15
N LEU A 438 -22.06 -24.55 12.91
CA LEU A 438 -22.80 -23.76 11.95
C LEU A 438 -24.09 -24.44 11.53
N LEU A 439 -25.10 -23.63 11.24
CA LEU A 439 -26.39 -24.06 10.71
C LEU A 439 -26.64 -23.39 9.36
N HIS A 440 -26.98 -24.19 8.36
CA HIS A 440 -27.45 -23.68 7.07
C HIS A 440 -28.86 -23.09 7.23
N VAL A 441 -29.07 -21.88 6.72
CA VAL A 441 -30.25 -21.04 6.94
C VAL A 441 -30.70 -20.42 5.62
N SER A 442 -32.01 -20.38 5.41
CA SER A 442 -32.63 -19.52 4.40
C SER A 442 -32.73 -18.09 4.95
N LEU A 443 -32.11 -17.15 4.26
CA LEU A 443 -32.13 -15.72 4.59
C LEU A 443 -33.53 -15.11 4.43
N VAL A 444 -34.39 -15.72 3.61
CA VAL A 444 -35.80 -15.32 3.44
C VAL A 444 -36.64 -15.74 4.64
N THR A 445 -36.61 -17.03 4.98
CA THR A 445 -37.47 -17.56 6.05
C THR A 445 -36.87 -17.41 7.45
N ARG A 446 -35.57 -17.08 7.54
CA ARG A 446 -34.76 -17.06 8.76
C ARG A 446 -34.83 -18.38 9.55
N LYS A 447 -35.04 -19.49 8.84
CA LYS A 447 -35.09 -20.85 9.41
C LYS A 447 -33.98 -21.72 8.83
N SER A 448 -33.51 -22.65 9.65
CA SER A 448 -32.53 -23.64 9.22
C SER A 448 -33.11 -24.56 8.15
N CYS A 449 -32.38 -24.82 7.07
CA CYS A 449 -32.79 -25.69 5.95
C CYS A 449 -31.59 -26.47 5.42
N ALA A 450 -31.82 -27.53 4.64
CA ALA A 450 -30.72 -28.23 3.98
C ALA A 450 -29.98 -27.30 3.00
N PRO A 451 -28.65 -27.46 2.81
CA PRO A 451 -27.91 -26.78 1.75
C PRO A 451 -28.40 -27.21 0.37
N LEU A 452 -28.21 -26.35 -0.62
CA LEU A 452 -28.52 -26.61 -2.02
C LEU A 452 -27.23 -26.89 -2.81
N SER A 453 -27.34 -27.45 -4.02
CA SER A 453 -26.20 -27.54 -4.94
C SER A 453 -25.68 -26.14 -5.29
N PRO A 454 -24.34 -25.96 -5.43
CA PRO A 454 -23.29 -26.98 -5.37
C PRO A 454 -22.82 -27.35 -3.94
N VAL A 455 -23.25 -26.60 -2.90
CA VAL A 455 -22.77 -26.76 -1.53
C VAL A 455 -23.08 -28.14 -0.95
N ALA A 456 -24.30 -28.64 -1.16
CA ALA A 456 -24.70 -29.96 -0.68
C ALA A 456 -23.86 -31.10 -1.30
N GLU A 457 -23.57 -31.00 -2.60
CA GLU A 457 -22.78 -31.98 -3.34
C GLU A 457 -21.32 -31.98 -2.86
N ALA A 458 -20.74 -30.79 -2.65
CA ALA A 458 -19.38 -30.66 -2.15
C ALA A 458 -19.23 -31.24 -0.73
N LEU A 459 -20.20 -30.99 0.16
CA LEU A 459 -20.18 -31.53 1.52
C LEU A 459 -20.30 -33.06 1.56
N ALA A 460 -21.01 -33.67 0.61
CA ALA A 460 -21.13 -35.13 0.53
C ALA A 460 -19.83 -35.85 0.12
N LEU A 461 -18.82 -35.09 -0.36
CA LEU A 461 -17.51 -35.61 -0.78
C LEU A 461 -16.41 -35.50 0.29
N LEU A 462 -16.70 -34.88 1.44
CA LEU A 462 -15.78 -34.63 2.56
C LEU A 462 -16.00 -35.64 3.71
#